data_AF-A0A699XGQ2-F1
#
_entry.id   AF-A0A699XGQ2-F1
#
_cell.length_a   1.000
_cell.length_b   1.000
_cell.length_c   1.000
_cell.angle_alpha   90.00
_cell.angle_beta   90.00
_cell.angle_gamma   90.00
#
_symmetry.space_group_name_H-M   'P 1'
#
loop_
_entity.id
_entity.type
_entity.pdbx_description
1 polymer ?
#
loop_
_entity_poly.entity_id
_entity_poly.type
_entity_poly.pdbx_seq_one_letter_code
_entity_poly.pdbx_strand_id
1 'polypeptide(L)'
;GNFFEPTILVNVPKDAAVAKEETFGPLAPLFRFKDEAEVIAMANDTEFGLASYFYAQNMSRVFRVAEALEYGMVGINTGLISN
;
A
#
# COMPACT_ATOMS: atom_id res chain seq x y z
N GLY A 1 0.01 -12.81 27.85
CA GLY A 1 -1.24 -12.31 27.24
C GLY A 1 -0.93 -12.00 25.79
N ASN A 2 -1.82 -12.37 24.86
CA ASN A 2 -1.59 -12.21 23.42
C ASN A 2 -2.15 -10.88 22.89
N PHE A 3 -2.08 -9.83 23.70
CA PHE A 3 -2.58 -8.51 23.34
C PHE A 3 -1.41 -7.67 22.84
N PHE A 4 -1.58 -7.09 21.66
CA PHE A 4 -0.69 -6.09 21.10
C PHE A 4 -1.52 -4.88 20.70
N GLU A 5 -1.07 -3.68 21.07
CA GLU A 5 -1.82 -2.46 20.79
C GLU A 5 -1.74 -2.08 19.30
N PRO A 6 -2.85 -1.65 18.66
CA PRO A 6 -2.82 -1.13 17.30
C PRO A 6 -1.78 -0.01 17.16
N THR A 7 -0.83 -0.19 16.25
CA THR A 7 0.37 0.64 16.16
C THR A 7 0.50 1.26 14.77
N ILE A 8 0.67 2.58 14.72
CA ILE A 8 0.99 3.31 13.49
C ILE A 8 2.46 3.72 13.54
N LEU A 9 3.23 3.37 12.51
CA LEU A 9 4.60 3.82 12.37
C LEU A 9 4.65 5.01 11.41
N VAL A 10 5.21 6.13 11.87
CA VAL A 10 5.37 7.36 11.08
C VAL A 10 6.82 7.59 10.72
N ASN A 11 7.06 8.27 9.59
CA ASN A 11 8.41 8.56 9.07
C ASN A 11 9.26 7.29 8.89
N VAL A 12 8.65 6.21 8.44
CA VAL A 12 9.34 4.93 8.26
C VAL A 12 10.35 5.05 7.10
N PRO A 13 11.63 4.69 7.32
CA PRO A 13 12.60 4.57 6.23
C PRO A 13 12.16 3.56 5.18
N LYS A 14 12.47 3.79 3.90
CA LYS A 14 12.04 2.90 2.80
C LYS A 14 12.67 1.51 2.86
N ASP A 15 13.82 1.39 3.51
CA ASP A 15 14.58 0.15 3.70
C ASP A 15 14.22 -0.58 5.01
N ALA A 16 13.22 -0.10 5.75
CA ALA A 16 12.75 -0.79 6.95
C ALA A 16 12.13 -2.16 6.60
N ALA A 17 12.38 -3.18 7.43
CA ALA A 17 11.88 -4.54 7.21
C ALA A 17 10.36 -4.61 6.97
N VAL A 18 9.59 -3.77 7.66
CA VAL A 18 8.12 -3.67 7.52
C VAL A 18 7.65 -3.29 6.10
N ALA A 19 8.53 -2.76 5.24
CA ALA A 19 8.21 -2.48 3.86
C ALA A 19 8.15 -3.75 2.99
N LYS A 20 8.85 -4.82 3.39
CA LYS A 20 9.00 -6.07 2.61
C LYS A 20 8.50 -7.31 3.33
N GLU A 21 8.34 -7.26 4.65
CA GLU A 21 7.92 -8.39 5.47
C GLU A 21 6.48 -8.21 5.97
N GLU A 22 5.68 -9.26 5.84
CA GLU A 22 4.31 -9.29 6.35
C GLU A 22 4.31 -9.56 7.87
N THR A 23 3.97 -8.55 8.67
CA THR A 23 4.05 -8.65 10.13
C THR A 23 2.90 -9.45 10.77
N PHE A 24 1.78 -9.65 10.05
CA PHE A 24 0.53 -10.27 10.54
C PHE A 24 -0.02 -9.70 11.87
N GLY A 25 0.51 -8.57 12.34
CA GLY A 25 0.10 -7.88 13.56
C GLY A 25 -0.75 -6.64 13.26
N PRO A 26 -1.34 -6.02 14.29
CA PRO A 26 -2.13 -4.79 14.12
C PRO A 26 -1.19 -3.57 13.96
N LEU A 27 -0.38 -3.57 12.90
CA LEU A 27 0.66 -2.58 12.64
C LEU A 27 0.52 -2.01 11.22
N ALA A 28 0.49 -0.68 11.12
CA ALA A 28 0.35 0.05 9.86
C ALA A 28 1.50 1.06 9.68
N PRO A 29 2.48 0.80 8.80
CA PRO A 29 3.52 1.77 8.48
C PRO A 29 3.01 2.83 7.48
N LEU A 30 3.46 4.07 7.66
CA LEU A 30 3.19 5.17 6.74
C LEU A 30 4.46 5.61 6.02
N PHE A 31 4.40 5.56 4.69
CA PHE A 31 5.47 6.01 3.80
C PHE A 31 5.04 7.26 3.04
N ARG A 32 5.92 8.26 3.01
CA ARG A 32 5.69 9.48 2.23
C ARG A 32 6.27 9.30 0.83
N PHE A 33 5.50 9.72 -0.17
CA PHE A 33 5.91 9.85 -1.56
C PHE A 33 5.63 11.29 -2.04
N LYS A 34 6.23 11.69 -3.16
CA LYS A 34 6.12 13.03 -3.74
C LYS A 34 5.25 13.04 -4.99
N ASP A 35 5.34 11.99 -5.79
CA ASP A 35 4.64 11.92 -7.07
C ASP A 35 4.12 10.52 -7.39
N GLU A 36 3.35 10.46 -8.47
CA GLU A 36 2.66 9.27 -8.96
C GLU A 36 3.63 8.15 -9.36
N ALA A 37 4.76 8.50 -10.00
CA ALA A 37 5.73 7.50 -10.43
C ALA A 37 6.48 6.90 -9.23
N GLU A 38 6.82 7.72 -8.25
CA GLU A 38 7.45 7.28 -7.01
C GLU A 38 6.56 6.29 -6.24
N VAL A 39 5.26 6.60 -6.08
CA VAL A 39 4.36 5.71 -5.32
C VAL A 39 4.09 4.39 -6.04
N ILE A 40 3.98 4.40 -7.38
CA ILE A 40 3.84 3.17 -8.16
C ILE A 40 5.08 2.29 -8.01
N ALA A 41 6.27 2.88 -8.15
CA ALA A 41 7.53 2.14 -7.98
C ALA A 41 7.68 1.57 -6.56
N MET A 42 7.29 2.34 -5.54
CA MET A 42 7.29 1.87 -4.15
C MET A 42 6.26 0.77 -3.89
N ALA A 43 5.08 0.86 -4.49
CA ALA A 43 4.06 -0.18 -4.36
C ALA A 43 4.54 -1.50 -4.99
N ASN A 44 5.11 -1.45 -6.18
CA ASN A 44 5.58 -2.65 -6.87
C ASN A 44 6.93 -3.20 -6.34
N ASP A 45 7.67 -2.51 -5.46
CA ASP A 45 8.91 -3.02 -4.83
C ASP A 45 8.60 -3.99 -3.67
N THR A 46 7.88 -5.06 -3.99
CA THR A 46 7.58 -6.15 -3.06
C THR A 46 7.45 -7.46 -3.84
N GLU A 47 7.77 -8.58 -3.21
CA GLU A 47 7.58 -9.91 -3.80
C GLU A 47 6.11 -10.37 -3.76
N PHE A 48 5.24 -9.57 -3.14
CA PHE A 48 3.81 -9.83 -2.99
C PHE A 48 2.97 -9.03 -3.99
N GLY A 49 1.78 -9.54 -4.34
CA GLY A 49 0.91 -8.89 -5.33
C GLY A 49 -0.57 -9.21 -5.18
N LEU A 50 -1.05 -9.49 -3.96
CA LEU A 50 -2.42 -9.98 -3.76
C LEU A 50 -3.49 -8.90 -4.03
N ALA A 51 -3.40 -7.77 -3.33
CA ALA A 51 -4.36 -6.69 -3.43
C ALA A 51 -3.67 -5.34 -3.22
N SER A 52 -4.07 -4.33 -4.00
CA SER A 52 -3.70 -2.94 -3.79
C SER A 52 -4.94 -2.06 -3.69
N TYR A 53 -4.81 -0.94 -2.98
CA TYR A 53 -5.89 0.01 -2.77
C TYR A 53 -5.35 1.42 -2.95
N PHE A 54 -6.06 2.26 -3.70
CA PHE A 54 -5.70 3.67 -3.80
C PHE A 54 -6.93 4.57 -3.95
N TYR A 55 -6.72 5.84 -3.62
CA TYR A 55 -7.76 6.87 -3.64
C TYR A 55 -7.35 8.00 -4.57
N ALA A 56 -8.23 8.35 -5.52
CA ALA A 56 -8.02 9.44 -6.45
C ALA A 56 -9.35 9.96 -6.98
N GLN A 57 -9.43 11.28 -7.23
CA GLN A 57 -10.61 11.92 -7.82
C GLN A 57 -10.52 12.08 -9.34
N ASN A 58 -9.29 12.14 -9.88
CA ASN A 58 -9.07 12.32 -11.31
C ASN A 58 -9.11 10.96 -12.03
N MET A 59 -10.06 10.80 -12.95
CA MET A 59 -10.26 9.54 -13.68
C MET A 59 -9.05 9.14 -14.54
N SER A 60 -8.39 10.09 -15.20
CA SER A 60 -7.18 9.81 -15.98
C SER A 60 -6.01 9.34 -15.11
N ARG A 61 -5.93 9.77 -13.85
CA ARG A 61 -4.98 9.24 -12.85
C ARG A 61 -5.39 7.85 -12.41
N VAL A 62 -6.68 7.60 -12.16
CA VAL A 62 -7.18 6.28 -11.80
C VAL A 62 -6.76 5.23 -12.81
N PHE A 63 -6.98 5.47 -14.11
CA PHE A 63 -6.59 4.51 -15.15
C PHE A 63 -5.07 4.30 -15.19
N ARG A 64 -4.27 5.38 -15.24
CA ARG A 64 -2.80 5.27 -15.31
C ARG A 64 -2.19 4.53 -14.11
N VAL A 65 -2.71 4.75 -12.91
CA VAL A 65 -2.22 4.08 -11.70
C VAL A 65 -2.68 2.62 -11.67
N ALA A 66 -3.96 2.35 -11.96
CA ALA A 66 -4.49 1.00 -11.92
C ALA A 66 -3.82 0.07 -12.94
N GLU A 67 -3.47 0.58 -14.14
CA GLU A 67 -2.76 -0.20 -15.17
C GLU A 67 -1.29 -0.44 -14.83
N ALA A 68 -0.68 0.40 -14.01
CA ALA A 68 0.74 0.31 -13.65
C ALA A 68 1.01 -0.51 -12.38
N LEU A 69 -0.03 -0.80 -11.58
CA LEU A 69 0.07 -1.57 -10.35
C LEU A 69 0.11 -3.08 -10.66
N GLU A 70 1.13 -3.77 -10.16
CA GLU A 70 1.37 -5.19 -10.42
C GLU A 70 0.68 -6.10 -9.37
N TYR A 71 -0.64 -6.01 -9.29
CA TYR A 71 -1.45 -6.73 -8.29
C TYR A 71 -2.62 -7.49 -8.92
N GLY A 72 -2.99 -8.62 -8.33
CA GLY A 72 -4.14 -9.42 -8.77
C GLY A 72 -5.48 -8.71 -8.62
N MET A 73 -5.59 -7.79 -7.65
CA MET A 73 -6.78 -6.98 -7.41
C MET A 73 -6.39 -5.52 -7.11
N VAL A 74 -7.09 -4.57 -7.71
CA VAL A 74 -6.89 -3.13 -7.49
C VAL A 74 -8.22 -2.48 -7.07
N GLY A 75 -8.28 -2.00 -5.82
CA GLY A 75 -9.43 -1.31 -5.25
C GLY A 75 -9.30 0.21 -5.38
N ILE A 76 -10.26 0.85 -6.03
CA ILE A 76 -10.28 2.31 -6.22
C ILE A 76 -11.35 2.93 -5.35
N ASN A 77 -10.98 3.87 -4.48
CA ASN A 77 -11.90 4.60 -3.61
C ASN A 77 -12.78 3.70 -2.71
N THR A 78 -12.26 2.55 -2.28
CA THR A 78 -12.93 1.61 -1.37
C THR A 78 -11.93 1.09 -0.33
N GLY A 79 -12.43 0.78 0.87
CA GLY A 79 -11.65 0.14 1.93
C GLY A 79 -11.67 -1.40 1.85
N LEU A 80 -12.53 -1.99 1.01
CA LEU A 80 -12.73 -3.43 0.89
C LEU A 80 -13.01 -3.79 -0.58
N ILE A 81 -12.22 -4.70 -1.16
CA ILE A 81 -12.41 -5.22 -2.53
C ILE A 81 -13.37 -6.43 -2.55
N SER A 82 -13.39 -7.23 -1.49
CA SER A 82 -14.19 -8.45 -1.40
C SER A 82 -14.66 -8.65 0.04
N ASN A 83 -15.86 -9.19 0.20
CA ASN A 83 -16.55 -9.43 1.48
C ASN A 83 -16.93 -10.90 1.59
#